data_AF-A0A659UJS6-F1
#
_entry.id   AF-A0A659UJS6-F1
#
_cell.length_a   1.000
_cell.length_b   1.000
_cell.length_c   1.000
_cell.angle_alpha   90.00
_cell.angle_beta   90.00
_cell.angle_gamma   90.00
#
_symmetry.space_group_name_H-M   'P 1'
#
loop_
_entity.id
_entity.type
_entity.pdbx_description
1 polymer ?
#
loop_
_entity_poly.entity_id
_entity_poly.type
_entity_poly.pdbx_seq_one_letter_code
_entity_poly.pdbx_strand_id
1 'polypeptide(L)' 'MRKLQSQGVHHITLVGAGRQTSIDFWEGVLGMPFIFEQPNLDKPTESHLY' A
#
# COMPACT_ATOMS: atom_id res chain seq x y z
N MET A 1 -2.83 -32.75 12.54
CA MET A 1 -2.22 -31.80 11.58
C MET A 1 -1.54 -30.69 12.36
N ARG A 2 -0.28 -30.34 12.04
CA ARG A 2 0.40 -29.18 12.63
C ARG A 2 -0.15 -27.91 11.97
N LYS A 3 -0.67 -26.99 12.76
CA LYS A 3 -1.10 -25.68 12.24
C LYS A 3 0.13 -24.88 11.82
N LEU A 4 0.10 -24.32 10.62
CA LEU A 4 1.06 -23.31 10.18
C LEU A 4 0.55 -21.95 10.64
N GLN A 5 1.34 -21.25 11.46
CA GLN A 5 0.96 -19.96 12.04
C GLN A 5 1.50 -18.83 11.17
N SER A 6 0.63 -17.88 10.79
CA SER A 6 1.05 -16.60 10.20
C SER A 6 1.89 -15.82 11.20
N GLN A 7 2.94 -15.14 10.74
CA GLN A 7 3.80 -14.32 11.61
C GLN A 7 3.18 -12.97 11.99
N GLY A 8 2.12 -12.56 11.29
CA GLY A 8 1.45 -11.27 11.50
C GLY A 8 0.76 -10.80 10.23
N VAL A 9 0.38 -9.51 10.22
CA VAL A 9 -0.14 -8.83 9.03
C VAL A 9 1.04 -8.49 8.11
N HIS A 10 0.91 -8.80 6.82
CA HIS A 10 1.94 -8.47 5.82
C HIS A 10 1.75 -7.05 5.26
N HIS A 11 0.54 -6.71 4.82
CA HIS A 11 0.13 -5.35 4.45
C HIS A 11 -1.40 -5.22 4.53
N ILE A 12 -1.89 -3.98 4.47
CA ILE A 12 -3.32 -3.64 4.32
C ILE A 12 -3.44 -2.75 3.08
N THR A 13 -4.38 -3.07 2.17
CA THR A 13 -4.64 -2.28 0.97
C THR A 13 -5.90 -1.43 1.18
N LEU A 14 -5.83 -0.16 0.77
CA LEU A 14 -6.91 0.83 0.90
C LEU A 14 -7.07 1.59 -0.43
N VAL A 15 -8.29 2.05 -0.72
CA VAL A 15 -8.52 2.96 -1.85
C VAL A 15 -8.21 4.39 -1.41
N GLY A 16 -7.18 4.99 -2.00
CA GLY A 16 -6.74 6.36 -1.71
C GLY A 16 -7.54 7.44 -2.44
N ALA A 17 -7.38 8.69 -2.02
CA ALA A 17 -8.03 9.86 -2.65
C ALA A 17 -7.41 10.27 -3.99
N GLY A 18 -6.14 9.92 -4.21
CA GLY A 18 -5.37 10.21 -5.42
C GLY A 18 -3.87 10.02 -5.17
N ARG A 19 -3.07 9.86 -6.23
CA ARG A 19 -1.64 9.52 -6.09
C ARG A 19 -0.88 10.51 -5.20
N GLN A 20 -0.87 11.79 -5.56
CA GLN A 20 -0.10 12.80 -4.84
C GLN A 20 -0.67 13.05 -3.44
N THR A 21 -2.00 13.17 -3.32
CA THR A 21 -2.68 13.37 -2.02
C THR A 21 -2.40 12.24 -1.04
N SER A 22 -2.36 10.99 -1.51
CA SER A 22 -1.98 9.85 -0.67
C SER A 22 -0.53 9.94 -0.23
N ILE A 23 0.42 10.24 -1.13
CA ILE A 23 1.84 10.38 -0.79
C ILE A 23 2.03 11.51 0.23
N ASP A 24 1.47 12.69 -0.02
CA ASP A 24 1.58 13.86 0.86
C ASP A 24 1.07 13.55 2.28
N PHE A 25 0.01 12.75 2.40
CA PHE A 25 -0.53 12.35 3.69
C PHE A 25 0.34 11.28 4.37
N TRP A 26 0.59 10.15 3.70
CA TRP A 26 1.31 9.02 4.32
C TRP A 26 2.77 9.36 4.60
N GLU A 27 3.47 9.98 3.65
CA GLU A 27 4.87 10.37 3.80
C GLU A 27 5.02 11.69 4.54
N GLY A 28 4.28 12.72 4.13
CA GLY A 28 4.44 14.07 4.68
C GLY A 28 3.85 14.25 6.08
N VAL A 29 2.64 13.73 6.33
CA VAL A 29 1.96 13.90 7.63
C VAL A 29 2.29 12.78 8.60
N LEU A 30 2.24 11.52 8.16
CA LEU A 30 2.45 10.36 9.03
C LEU A 30 3.91 9.89 9.08
N GLY A 31 4.79 10.42 8.22
CA GLY A 31 6.20 10.05 8.20
C GLY A 31 6.45 8.62 7.72
N MET A 32 5.48 8.00 7.05
CA MET A 32 5.62 6.66 6.48
C MET A 32 6.33 6.75 5.12
N PRO A 33 7.50 6.11 4.96
CA PRO A 33 8.27 6.27 3.73
C PRO A 33 7.51 5.71 2.53
N PHE A 34 7.51 6.45 1.42
CA PHE A 34 7.09 5.89 0.14
C PHE A 34 8.13 4.85 -0.32
N ILE A 35 7.71 3.60 -0.48
CA ILE A 35 8.61 2.49 -0.81
C ILE A 35 8.70 2.31 -2.32
N PHE A 36 7.56 2.14 -2.99
CA PHE A 36 7.50 2.03 -4.45
C PHE A 36 6.08 2.23 -4.99
N GLU A 37 6.00 2.45 -6.30
CA GLU A 37 4.74 2.45 -7.05
C GLU A 37 4.82 1.44 -8.19
N GLN A 38 3.72 0.75 -8.40
CA GLN A 38 3.50 -0.08 -9.57
C GLN A 38 2.05 0.06 -10.04
N PRO A 39 1.73 -0.30 -11.30
CA PRO A 39 0.34 -0.42 -11.73
C PRO A 39 -0.40 -1.49 -10.91
N ASN A 40 -1.70 -1.27 -10.69
CA ASN A 40 -2.58 -2.33 -10.21
C ASN A 40 -2.63 -3.46 -11.27
N LEU A 41 -2.43 -4.70 -10.83
CA LEU A 41 -2.34 -5.86 -11.71
C LEU A 41 -3.67 -6.22 -12.38
N ASP A 42 -4.80 -5.90 -11.74
CA ASP A 42 -6.15 -6.11 -12.29
C ASP A 42 -6.63 -4.90 -13.12
N LYS A 43 -6.09 -3.70 -12.86
CA LYS A 43 -6.43 -2.46 -13.58
C LYS A 43 -5.20 -1.57 -13.78
N PRO A 44 -4.43 -1.77 -14.87
CA PRO A 44 -3.14 -1.10 -15.08
C PRO A 44 -3.20 0.44 -15.18
N THR A 45 -4.38 1.02 -15.33
CA THR A 45 -4.58 2.49 -15.33
C THR A 45 -4.62 3.10 -13.93
N GLU A 46 -4.65 2.28 -12.88
CA GLU A 46 -4.62 2.72 -11.48
C GLU A 46 -3.24 2.48 -10.86
N SER A 47 -2.76 3.46 -10.09
CA SER A 47 -1.53 3.33 -9.29
C SER A 47 -1.78 2.48 -8.04
N HIS A 48 -0.84 1.60 -7.72
CA HIS A 48 -0.72 0.91 -6.44
C HIS A 48 0.54 1.41 -5.73
N LEU A 49 0.35 2.13 -4.63
CA LEU A 49 1.42 2.73 -3.84
C LEU A 49 1.70 1.85 -2.61
N TYR A 50 2.98 1.62 -2.34
CA TYR A 50 3.48 0.98 -1.14
C TYR A 50 4.28 1.98 -0.30
#